data_AF-A0A4D7DKS4-F1
#
_entry.id   AF-A0A4D7DKS4-F1
#
_cell.length_a   1.000
_cell.length_b   1.000
_cell.length_c   1.000
_cell.angle_alpha   90.00
_cell.angle_beta   90.00
_cell.angle_gamma   90.00
#
_symmetry.space_group_name_H-M   'P 1'
#
loop_
_entity.id
_entity.type
_entity.pdbx_description
1 polymer ?
#
loop_
_entity_poly.entity_id
_entity_poly.type
_entity_poly.pdbx_seq_one_letter_code
_entity_poly.pdbx_strand_id
1 'polypeptide(L)'
;MSSPPPHEPGAGFSASEADASLTGTLRALIDDGQTLIEAEMAYARARAAYGWGRAKGIVALLLLALAFAFFTLVALVVGLLLALTPLLTPWGALAVVGLGLGGLAALCFATAVRRFRKARAALLGKDAGS
;
A
#
# COMPACT_ATOMS: atom_id res chain seq x y z
N MET A 1 -45.04 47.72 46.78
CA MET A 1 -43.80 48.07 46.06
C MET A 1 -42.86 46.89 46.20
N SER A 2 -42.42 46.38 45.05
CA SER A 2 -41.30 45.48 44.76
C SER A 2 -40.80 44.52 45.85
N SER A 3 -40.79 43.22 45.51
CA SER A 3 -39.51 42.62 45.15
C SER A 3 -39.69 41.48 44.13
N PRO A 4 -39.03 41.55 42.96
CA PRO A 4 -38.79 40.38 42.13
C PRO A 4 -37.82 39.44 42.86
N PRO A 5 -37.86 38.11 42.65
CA PRO A 5 -36.75 37.26 43.06
C PRO A 5 -35.49 37.75 42.32
N PRO A 6 -34.36 37.94 43.03
CA PRO A 6 -33.12 38.40 42.42
C PRO A 6 -32.62 37.39 41.39
N HIS A 7 -32.28 37.91 40.22
CA HIS A 7 -31.47 37.19 39.23
C HIS A 7 -30.00 37.21 39.65
N GLU A 8 -29.37 36.02 39.57
CA GLU A 8 -27.93 35.79 39.28
C GLU A 8 -26.95 36.15 40.42
N PRO A 9 -25.65 35.77 40.42
CA PRO A 9 -24.84 35.09 39.39
C PRO A 9 -23.88 33.98 39.89
N GLY A 10 -23.60 33.00 39.04
CA GLY A 10 -22.26 32.36 38.95
C GLY A 10 -21.80 31.43 40.07
N ALA A 11 -22.38 30.23 40.19
CA ALA A 11 -21.62 29.10 40.72
C ALA A 11 -20.69 28.62 39.59
N GLY A 12 -19.46 29.13 39.61
CA GLY A 12 -18.42 28.75 38.67
C GLY A 12 -18.27 27.23 38.67
N PHE A 13 -18.38 26.64 37.48
CA PHE A 13 -17.84 25.32 37.20
C PHE A 13 -16.45 25.29 37.81
N SER A 14 -16.24 24.49 38.86
CA SER A 14 -14.89 24.33 39.39
C SER A 14 -14.04 23.77 38.24
N ALA A 15 -12.82 24.26 38.03
CA ALA A 15 -11.97 23.80 36.94
C ALA A 15 -11.87 22.27 36.89
N SER A 16 -11.95 21.62 38.06
CA SER A 16 -12.00 20.16 38.22
C SER A 16 -13.26 19.50 37.65
N GLU A 17 -14.45 20.12 37.75
CA GLU A 17 -15.69 19.59 37.14
C GLU A 17 -15.71 19.81 35.63
N ALA A 18 -15.13 20.92 35.16
CA ALA A 18 -15.01 21.21 33.73
C ALA A 18 -14.04 20.21 33.07
N ASP A 19 -12.88 19.96 33.69
CA ASP A 19 -11.93 18.94 33.24
C ASP A 19 -12.54 17.54 33.26
N ALA A 20 -13.29 17.18 34.30
CA ALA A 20 -13.98 15.89 34.37
C ALA A 20 -15.03 15.72 33.26
N SER A 21 -15.78 16.79 32.93
CA SER A 21 -16.77 16.80 31.86
C SER A 21 -16.12 16.64 30.48
N LEU A 22 -15.06 17.40 30.19
CA LEU A 22 -14.32 17.31 28.93
C LEU A 22 -13.66 15.95 28.75
N THR A 23 -13.10 15.39 29.83
CA THR A 23 -12.52 14.04 29.82
C THR A 23 -13.60 12.98 29.56
N GLY A 24 -14.79 13.15 30.13
CA GLY A 24 -15.95 12.29 29.88
C GLY A 24 -16.45 12.36 28.44
N THR A 25 -16.53 13.56 27.86
CA THR A 25 -16.91 13.76 26.45
C THR A 25 -15.87 13.17 25.49
N LEU A 26 -14.58 13.33 25.79
CA LEU A 26 -13.50 12.72 25.02
C LEU A 26 -13.54 11.20 25.08
N ARG A 27 -13.83 10.63 26.26
CA ARG A 27 -14.00 9.18 26.41
C ARG A 27 -15.17 8.66 25.58
N ALA A 28 -16.29 9.37 25.56
CA ALA A 28 -17.46 9.01 24.75
C ALA A 28 -17.17 9.07 23.24
N LEU A 29 -16.45 10.11 22.78
CA LEU A 29 -16.01 10.23 21.39
C LEU A 29 -15.04 9.13 20.96
N ILE A 30 -14.15 8.70 21.87
CA ILE A 30 -13.22 7.59 21.62
C ILE A 30 -13.99 6.26 21.50
N ASP A 31 -14.97 6.03 22.37
CA ASP A 31 -15.78 4.81 22.39
C ASP A 31 -16.68 4.70 21.15
N ASP A 32 -17.31 5.81 20.76
CA ASP A 32 -18.06 5.91 19.50
C ASP A 32 -17.14 5.74 18.28
N GLY A 33 -15.94 6.33 18.32
CA GLY A 33 -14.92 6.19 17.27
C GLY A 33 -14.43 4.75 17.11
N GLN A 34 -14.24 4.01 18.20
CA GLN A 34 -13.89 2.59 18.16
C GLN A 34 -14.98 1.76 17.48
N THR A 35 -16.24 2.00 17.84
CA THR A 35 -17.40 1.29 17.28
C THR A 35 -17.51 1.52 15.77
N LEU A 36 -17.24 2.76 15.32
CA LEU A 36 -17.28 3.14 13.90
C LEU A 36 -16.12 2.53 13.09
N ILE A 37 -14.92 2.47 13.68
CA ILE A 37 -13.74 1.83 13.07
C ILE A 37 -13.95 0.32 12.94
N GLU A 38 -14.54 -0.33 13.93
CA GLU A 38 -14.83 -1.77 13.89
C GLU A 38 -15.84 -2.12 12.78
N ALA A 39 -16.82 -1.25 12.54
CA ALA A 39 -17.78 -1.41 11.44
C ALA A 39 -17.13 -1.30 10.05
N GLU A 40 -16.26 -0.30 9.85
CA GLU A 40 -15.52 -0.12 8.59
C GLU A 40 -14.49 -1.23 8.37
N MET A 41 -13.80 -1.68 9.43
CA MET A 41 -12.88 -2.81 9.37
C MET A 41 -13.60 -4.10 8.99
N ALA A 42 -14.80 -4.34 9.53
CA ALA A 42 -15.62 -5.49 9.17
C ALA A 42 -16.05 -5.44 7.70
N TYR A 43 -16.39 -4.26 7.17
CA TYR A 43 -16.72 -4.06 5.75
C TYR A 43 -15.51 -4.26 4.83
N ALA A 44 -14.33 -3.74 5.21
CA ALA A 44 -13.08 -3.92 4.49
C ALA A 44 -12.60 -5.39 4.51
N ARG A 45 -12.74 -6.07 5.64
CA ARG A 45 -12.47 -7.52 5.77
C ARG A 45 -13.43 -8.34 4.91
N ALA A 46 -14.71 -8.01 4.89
CA ALA A 46 -15.69 -8.71 4.07
C ALA A 46 -15.37 -8.58 2.58
N ARG A 47 -14.92 -7.39 2.13
CA ARG A 47 -14.51 -7.17 0.75
C ARG A 47 -13.20 -7.87 0.39
N ALA A 48 -12.26 -7.98 1.33
CA ALA A 48 -11.04 -8.76 1.18
C ALA A 48 -11.31 -10.28 1.16
N ALA A 49 -12.26 -10.76 1.96
CA ALA A 49 -12.65 -12.17 2.04
C ALA A 49 -13.47 -12.62 0.81
N TYR A 50 -14.36 -11.76 0.28
CA TYR A 50 -15.11 -12.05 -0.96
C TYR A 50 -14.21 -12.23 -2.19
N GLY A 51 -13.06 -11.53 -2.23
CA GLY A 51 -12.06 -11.70 -3.28
C GLY A 51 -11.32 -13.03 -3.21
N TRP A 52 -11.31 -13.72 -2.06
CA TRP A 52 -10.43 -14.85 -1.78
C TRP A 52 -10.72 -16.10 -2.63
N GLY A 53 -11.99 -16.36 -2.94
CA GLY A 53 -12.38 -17.50 -3.78
C GLY A 53 -11.92 -17.36 -5.24
N ARG A 54 -11.95 -16.12 -5.77
CA ARG A 54 -11.53 -15.82 -7.15
C ARG A 54 -10.04 -15.49 -7.24
N ALA A 55 -9.45 -15.02 -6.14
CA ALA A 55 -8.01 -14.76 -6.02
C ALA A 55 -7.18 -16.03 -6.20
N LYS A 56 -7.62 -17.20 -5.71
CA LYS A 56 -6.88 -18.46 -5.91
C LYS A 56 -6.65 -18.80 -7.38
N GLY A 57 -7.68 -18.64 -8.22
CA GLY A 57 -7.55 -18.87 -9.67
C GLY A 57 -6.61 -17.87 -10.33
N ILE A 58 -6.70 -16.60 -9.96
CA ILE A 58 -5.81 -15.54 -10.48
C ILE A 58 -4.36 -15.79 -10.04
N VAL A 59 -4.13 -16.14 -8.77
CA VAL A 59 -2.80 -16.48 -8.24
C VAL A 59 -2.22 -17.70 -8.94
N ALA A 60 -3.02 -18.75 -9.14
CA ALA A 60 -2.58 -19.93 -9.89
C ALA A 60 -2.18 -19.58 -11.33
N LEU A 61 -3.00 -18.77 -12.03
CA LEU A 61 -2.67 -18.30 -13.37
C LEU A 61 -1.43 -17.40 -13.39
N LEU A 62 -1.24 -16.53 -12.40
CA LEU A 62 -0.03 -15.70 -12.30
C LEU A 62 1.23 -16.54 -12.04
N LEU A 63 1.16 -17.54 -11.18
CA LEU A 63 2.26 -18.47 -10.94
C LEU A 63 2.58 -19.26 -12.21
N LEU A 64 1.56 -19.74 -12.92
CA LEU A 64 1.72 -20.46 -14.17
C LEU A 64 2.33 -19.56 -15.26
N ALA A 65 1.83 -18.34 -15.41
CA ALA A 65 2.37 -17.35 -16.34
C ALA A 65 3.83 -16.98 -15.99
N LEU A 66 4.15 -16.85 -14.71
CA LEU A 66 5.51 -16.59 -14.24
C LEU A 66 6.45 -17.76 -14.56
N ALA A 67 6.00 -19.01 -14.36
CA ALA A 67 6.75 -20.19 -14.73
C ALA A 67 7.02 -20.25 -16.25
N PHE A 68 6.01 -20.01 -17.08
CA PHE A 68 6.18 -19.93 -18.52
C PHE A 68 7.12 -18.79 -18.93
N ALA A 69 6.96 -17.60 -18.36
CA ALA A 69 7.84 -16.47 -18.64
C ALA A 69 9.30 -16.79 -18.30
N PHE A 70 9.55 -17.49 -17.19
CA PHE A 70 10.88 -17.96 -16.83
C PHE A 70 11.44 -18.96 -17.85
N PHE A 71 10.67 -19.96 -18.24
CA PHE A 71 11.09 -20.91 -19.29
C PHE A 71 11.35 -20.23 -20.62
N THR A 72 10.49 -19.31 -21.04
CA THR A 72 10.70 -18.51 -22.26
C THR A 72 11.99 -17.70 -22.16
N LEU A 73 12.28 -17.07 -21.01
CA LEU A 73 13.51 -16.33 -20.80
C LEU A 73 14.75 -17.23 -20.95
N VAL A 74 14.74 -18.41 -20.33
CA VAL A 74 15.83 -19.40 -20.47
C VAL A 74 15.98 -19.87 -21.91
N ALA A 75 14.88 -20.21 -22.59
CA ALA A 75 14.89 -20.62 -23.98
C ALA A 75 15.43 -19.52 -24.91
N LEU A 76 15.10 -18.25 -24.65
CA LEU A 76 15.62 -17.10 -25.38
C LEU A 76 17.13 -16.97 -25.18
N VAL A 77 17.63 -17.08 -23.94
CA VAL A 77 19.07 -17.05 -23.65
C VAL A 77 19.80 -18.16 -24.39
N VAL A 78 19.31 -19.40 -24.28
CA VAL A 78 19.91 -20.56 -24.96
C VAL A 78 19.86 -20.37 -26.47
N GLY A 79 18.71 -19.97 -27.03
CA GLY A 79 18.56 -19.73 -28.47
C GLY A 79 19.48 -18.63 -28.99
N LEU A 80 19.67 -17.54 -28.22
CA LEU A 80 20.57 -16.46 -28.58
C LEU A 80 22.03 -16.90 -28.54
N LEU A 81 22.42 -17.71 -27.55
CA LEU A 81 23.75 -18.31 -27.51
C LEU A 81 23.99 -19.22 -28.71
N LEU A 82 23.04 -20.10 -29.06
CA LEU A 82 23.14 -20.98 -30.24
C LEU A 82 23.22 -20.17 -31.54
N ALA A 83 22.45 -19.08 -31.65
CA ALA A 83 22.45 -18.22 -32.84
C ALA A 83 23.75 -17.41 -32.99
N LEU A 84 24.35 -16.95 -31.88
CA LEU A 84 25.58 -16.16 -31.91
C LEU A 84 26.85 -17.00 -31.93
N THR A 85 26.85 -18.23 -31.42
CA THR A 85 28.04 -19.12 -31.41
C THR A 85 28.71 -19.30 -32.77
N PRO A 86 28.00 -19.41 -33.91
CA PRO A 86 28.68 -19.48 -35.21
C PRO A 86 29.30 -18.15 -35.68
N LEU A 87 28.88 -17.00 -35.12
CA LEU A 87 29.37 -15.66 -35.50
C LEU A 87 30.43 -15.13 -34.52
N LEU A 88 30.27 -15.43 -33.22
CA LEU A 88 31.15 -15.03 -32.14
C LEU A 88 31.59 -16.30 -31.42
N THR A 89 32.88 -16.40 -31.10
CA THR A 89 33.39 -17.47 -30.23
C THR A 89 32.54 -17.60 -28.97
N PRO A 90 32.45 -18.79 -28.32
CA PRO A 90 31.52 -19.03 -27.22
C PRO A 90 31.59 -17.97 -26.09
N TRP A 91 32.80 -17.47 -25.81
CA TRP A 91 33.05 -16.40 -24.85
C TRP A 91 32.49 -15.04 -25.29
N GLY A 92 32.61 -14.70 -26.56
CA GLY A 92 32.05 -13.46 -27.13
C GLY A 92 30.53 -13.48 -27.11
N ALA A 93 29.91 -14.61 -27.45
CA ALA A 93 28.47 -14.79 -27.36
C ALA A 93 27.96 -14.58 -25.92
N LEU A 94 28.62 -15.21 -24.93
CA LEU A 94 28.26 -15.05 -23.52
C LEU A 94 28.37 -13.59 -23.05
N ALA A 95 29.44 -12.89 -23.41
CA ALA A 95 29.65 -11.50 -23.03
C ALA A 95 28.55 -10.57 -23.60
N VAL A 96 28.23 -10.73 -24.89
CA VAL A 96 27.20 -9.90 -25.54
C VAL A 96 25.81 -10.17 -24.97
N VAL A 97 25.44 -11.45 -24.84
CA VAL A 97 24.12 -11.85 -24.29
C VAL A 97 24.00 -11.43 -22.83
N GLY A 98 25.03 -11.67 -22.02
CA GLY A 98 25.06 -11.31 -20.61
C GLY A 98 24.95 -9.80 -20.39
N LEU A 99 25.71 -8.99 -21.13
CA LEU A 99 25.62 -7.53 -21.03
C LEU A 99 24.28 -6.99 -21.55
N GLY A 100 23.75 -7.55 -22.64
CA GLY A 100 22.46 -7.16 -23.19
C GLY A 100 21.31 -7.41 -22.21
N LEU A 101 21.19 -8.65 -21.70
CA LEU A 101 20.16 -8.98 -20.72
C LEU A 101 20.38 -8.27 -19.38
N GLY A 102 21.63 -8.16 -18.92
CA GLY A 102 21.97 -7.45 -17.69
C GLY A 102 21.59 -5.98 -17.76
N GLY A 103 21.90 -5.31 -18.87
CA GLY A 103 21.50 -3.92 -19.11
C GLY A 103 19.99 -3.75 -19.17
N LEU A 104 19.27 -4.65 -19.85
CA LEU A 104 17.82 -4.62 -19.90
C LEU A 104 17.19 -4.88 -18.52
N ALA A 105 17.71 -5.84 -17.76
CA ALA A 105 17.28 -6.14 -16.40
C ALA A 105 17.50 -4.93 -15.48
N ALA A 106 18.65 -4.27 -15.56
CA ALA A 106 18.95 -3.05 -14.80
C ALA A 106 17.98 -1.91 -15.16
N LEU A 107 17.65 -1.74 -16.43
CA LEU A 107 16.66 -0.75 -16.88
C LEU A 107 15.25 -1.06 -16.35
N CYS A 108 14.80 -2.31 -16.48
CA CYS A 108 13.52 -2.78 -15.94
C CYS A 108 13.45 -2.56 -14.42
N PHE A 109 14.51 -2.92 -13.69
CA PHE A 109 14.58 -2.72 -12.25
C PHE A 109 14.54 -1.22 -11.88
N ALA A 110 15.32 -0.39 -12.57
CA ALA A 110 15.34 1.06 -12.34
C ALA A 110 13.96 1.69 -12.61
N THR A 111 13.28 1.30 -13.69
CA THR A 111 11.93 1.81 -13.99
C THR A 111 10.88 1.34 -12.99
N ALA A 112 10.95 0.09 -12.53
CA ALA A 112 10.09 -0.44 -11.48
C ALA A 112 10.28 0.33 -10.17
N VAL A 113 11.52 0.50 -9.70
CA VAL A 113 11.83 1.26 -8.48
C VAL A 113 11.40 2.73 -8.59
N ARG A 114 11.57 3.35 -9.77
CA ARG A 114 11.06 4.71 -10.03
C ARG A 114 9.54 4.77 -9.93
N ARG A 115 8.82 3.80 -10.49
CA ARG A 115 7.34 3.74 -10.40
C ARG A 115 6.88 3.52 -8.96
N PHE A 116 7.49 2.59 -8.23
CA PHE A 116 7.15 2.35 -6.82
C PHE A 116 7.39 3.59 -5.95
N ARG A 117 8.52 4.30 -6.14
CA ARG A 117 8.77 5.56 -5.42
C ARG A 117 7.76 6.63 -5.76
N LYS A 118 7.37 6.78 -7.03
CA LYS A 118 6.32 7.74 -7.43
C LYS A 118 4.97 7.40 -6.81
N ALA A 119 4.57 6.12 -6.82
CA ALA A 119 3.33 5.68 -6.20
C ALA A 119 3.35 5.90 -4.68
N ARG A 120 4.46 5.56 -3.99
CA ARG A 120 4.62 5.82 -2.55
C ARG A 120 4.62 7.31 -2.24
N ALA A 121 5.27 8.13 -3.06
CA ALA A 121 5.28 9.58 -2.89
C ALA A 121 3.90 10.21 -3.11
N ALA A 122 3.10 9.70 -4.04
CA ALA A 122 1.71 10.14 -4.24
C ALA A 122 0.80 9.74 -3.07
N LEU A 123 1.04 8.58 -2.45
CA LEU A 123 0.30 8.10 -1.29
C LEU A 123 0.69 8.82 0.01
N LEU A 124 1.99 9.12 0.20
CA LEU A 124 2.52 9.76 1.41
C LEU A 124 2.53 11.29 1.33
N GLY A 125 2.55 11.86 0.12
CA GLY A 125 2.61 13.31 -0.11
C GLY A 125 1.26 14.02 -0.09
N LYS A 126 0.14 13.27 0.01
CA LYS A 126 -1.21 13.85 0.09
C LYS A 126 -1.54 14.46 1.46
N ASP A 127 -0.61 14.39 2.42
CA ASP A 127 -0.79 14.89 3.79
C ASP A 127 0.12 16.10 4.15
N ALA A 128 0.99 16.55 3.23
CA ALA A 128 1.96 17.63 3.49
C ALA A 128 1.64 18.98 2.81
N GLY A 129 0.43 19.13 2.26
CA GLY A 129 0.03 20.32 1.52
C GLY A 129 -1.47 20.48 1.41
N SER A 130 -2.12 20.71 2.55
CA SER A 130 -3.36 21.48 2.64
C SER A 130 -3.04 22.85 3.22
#